data_AF-A0A3A0C4M5-F1
#
_entry.id   AF-A0A3A0C4M5-F1
#
_cell.length_a   1.000
_cell.length_b   1.000
_cell.length_c   1.000
_cell.angle_alpha   90.00
_cell.angle_beta   90.00
_cell.angle_gamma   90.00
#
_symmetry.space_group_name_H-M   'P 1'
#
loop_
_entity.id
_entity.type
_entity.pdbx_description
1 polymer ?
#
loop_
_entity_poly.entity_id
_entity_poly.type
_entity_poly.pdbx_seq_one_letter_code
_entity_poly.pdbx_strand_id
1 'polypeptide(L)'
;MRKNRKDKPESNAFKIRLRGKDGAPLSMKEVRDGLYEAVRRLLPYACSYRVKWLTAYLVAIDEDGNEVRFNAKGEWTIYPYKCAADEFDS
;
A
#
# COMPACT_ATOMS: atom_id res chain seq x y z
N MET A 1 -14.95 27.15 18.75
CA MET A 1 -14.68 27.22 17.29
C MET A 1 -14.70 25.81 16.70
N ARG A 2 -15.71 25.46 15.90
CA ARG A 2 -15.72 24.21 15.13
C ARG A 2 -14.80 24.40 13.92
N LYS A 3 -13.72 23.62 13.82
CA LYS A 3 -12.87 23.60 12.62
C LYS A 3 -13.74 23.13 11.44
N ASN A 4 -13.98 24.01 10.47
CA ASN A 4 -14.49 23.64 9.15
C ASN A 4 -13.52 22.63 8.54
N ARG A 5 -13.85 21.34 8.62
CA ARG A 5 -13.23 20.31 7.81
C ARG A 5 -13.69 20.62 6.39
N LYS A 6 -12.87 21.32 5.60
CA LYS A 6 -13.11 21.41 4.15
C LYS A 6 -13.21 19.97 3.67
N ASP A 7 -14.40 19.57 3.22
CA ASP A 7 -14.60 18.30 2.55
C ASP A 7 -13.61 18.26 1.39
N LYS A 8 -12.59 17.41 1.51
CA LYS A 8 -11.70 17.13 0.39
C LYS A 8 -12.58 16.53 -0.70
N PRO A 9 -12.45 16.96 -1.96
CA PRO A 9 -13.21 16.36 -3.06
C PRO A 9 -13.02 14.84 -3.00
N GLU A 10 -14.13 14.10 -3.05
CA GLU A 10 -14.07 12.64 -3.08
C GLU A 10 -13.21 12.22 -4.26
N SER A 11 -12.07 11.61 -3.95
CA SER A 11 -11.20 11.07 -4.97
C SER A 11 -11.92 9.90 -5.63
N ASN A 12 -12.01 9.89 -6.97
CA ASN A 12 -12.47 8.74 -7.77
C ASN A 12 -11.52 7.52 -7.68
N ALA A 13 -10.66 7.47 -6.65
CA ALA A 13 -9.69 6.40 -6.47
C ALA A 13 -10.35 5.21 -5.78
N PHE A 14 -10.12 4.01 -6.31
CA PHE A 14 -10.54 2.78 -5.66
C PHE A 14 -9.68 2.54 -4.40
N LYS A 15 -10.31 2.44 -3.24
CA LYS A 15 -9.62 2.29 -1.95
C LYS A 15 -9.52 0.81 -1.55
N ILE A 16 -8.30 0.31 -1.43
CA ILE A 16 -8.00 -1.02 -0.88
C ILE A 16 -7.57 -0.82 0.58
N ARG A 17 -8.21 -1.56 1.51
CA ARG A 17 -7.86 -1.53 2.95
C ARG A 17 -7.49 -2.94 3.40
N LEU A 18 -6.26 -3.13 3.85
CA LEU A 18 -5.84 -4.34 4.56
C LEU A 18 -5.94 -4.05 6.06
N ARG A 19 -6.56 -4.94 6.82
CA ARG A 19 -6.69 -4.81 8.29
C ARG A 19 -6.65 -6.17 8.95
N GLY A 20 -6.06 -6.23 10.14
CA GLY A 20 -6.15 -7.40 10.99
C GLY A 20 -7.55 -7.58 11.55
N LYS A 21 -7.82 -8.79 12.05
CA LYS A 21 -9.06 -9.10 12.75
C LYS A 21 -9.23 -8.15 13.95
N ASP A 22 -10.44 -7.63 14.12
CA ASP A 22 -10.81 -6.72 15.22
C ASP A 22 -9.92 -5.47 15.34
N GLY A 23 -9.24 -5.07 14.25
CA GLY A 23 -8.34 -3.92 14.24
C GLY A 23 -6.94 -4.19 14.79
N ALA A 24 -6.59 -5.45 15.07
CA ALA A 24 -5.24 -5.82 15.46
C ALA A 24 -4.21 -5.42 14.38
N PRO A 25 -2.97 -5.06 14.78
CA PRO A 25 -1.86 -4.88 13.85
C PRO A 25 -1.66 -6.14 12.99
N LEU A 26 -1.29 -5.94 11.73
CA LEU A 26 -0.94 -7.02 10.82
C LEU A 26 0.53 -7.40 11.03
N SER A 27 0.82 -8.71 11.06
CA SER A 27 2.18 -9.19 10.87
C SER A 27 2.67 -8.92 9.44
N MET A 28 3.98 -8.89 9.23
CA MET A 28 4.55 -8.71 7.88
C MET A 28 4.12 -9.81 6.89
N LYS A 29 3.89 -11.04 7.38
CA LYS A 29 3.38 -12.14 6.55
C LYS A 29 1.94 -11.86 6.09
N GLU A 30 1.08 -11.38 6.98
CA GLU A 30 -0.30 -11.02 6.62
C GLU A 30 -0.36 -9.80 5.69
N VAL A 31 0.55 -8.82 5.86
CA VAL A 31 0.68 -7.70 4.91
C VAL A 31 1.01 -8.23 3.51
N ARG A 32 2.02 -9.11 3.40
CA ARG A 32 2.40 -9.75 2.13
C ARG A 32 1.23 -10.49 1.49
N ASP A 33 0.59 -11.38 2.25
CA ASP A 33 -0.50 -12.22 1.73
C ASP A 33 -1.73 -11.38 1.34
N GLY A 34 -2.03 -10.34 2.13
CA GLY A 34 -3.10 -9.38 1.83
C GLY A 34 -2.84 -8.56 0.56
N LEU A 35 -1.59 -8.14 0.32
CA LEU A 35 -1.20 -7.47 -0.93
C LEU A 35 -1.31 -8.40 -2.14
N TYR A 36 -0.91 -9.66 -2.02
CA TYR A 36 -1.10 -10.65 -3.10
C TYR A 36 -2.58 -10.86 -3.42
N GLU A 37 -3.44 -10.99 -2.42
CA GLU A 37 -4.88 -11.13 -2.62
C GLU A 37 -5.47 -9.87 -3.28
N ALA A 38 -5.01 -8.68 -2.89
CA ALA A 38 -5.44 -7.43 -3.52
C ALA A 38 -5.08 -7.41 -5.02
N VAL A 39 -3.86 -7.80 -5.38
CA VAL A 39 -3.44 -7.94 -6.78
C VAL A 39 -4.30 -8.98 -7.50
N ARG A 40 -4.51 -10.15 -6.89
CA ARG A 40 -5.33 -11.23 -7.48
C ARG A 40 -6.75 -10.75 -7.82
N ARG A 41 -7.34 -9.90 -6.99
CA ARG A 41 -8.66 -9.29 -7.23
C ARG A 41 -8.67 -8.24 -8.33
N LEU A 42 -7.52 -7.61 -8.61
CA LEU A 42 -7.38 -6.63 -9.70
C LEU A 42 -7.14 -7.30 -11.06
N LEU A 43 -6.53 -8.50 -11.10
CA LEU A 43 -6.19 -9.18 -12.35
C LEU A 43 -7.35 -9.37 -13.34
N PRO A 44 -8.60 -9.68 -12.93
CA PRO A 44 -9.73 -9.78 -13.86
C PRO A 44 -10.01 -8.50 -14.65
N TYR A 45 -9.56 -7.35 -14.16
CA TYR A 45 -9.76 -6.04 -14.78
C TYR A 45 -8.61 -5.62 -15.73
N ALA A 46 -7.55 -6.42 -15.83
CA ALA A 46 -6.33 -6.06 -16.54
C ALA A 46 -6.52 -5.82 -18.05
N CYS A 47 -7.48 -6.50 -18.68
CA CYS A 47 -7.76 -6.33 -20.12
C CYS A 47 -8.42 -4.99 -20.44
N SER A 48 -9.15 -4.40 -19.49
CA SER A 48 -10.00 -3.22 -19.72
C SER A 48 -9.47 -1.94 -19.08
N TYR A 49 -8.58 -2.06 -18.09
CA TYR A 49 -8.14 -0.93 -17.27
C TYR A 49 -6.64 -0.90 -17.07
N ARG A 50 -6.07 0.31 -16.97
CA ARG A 50 -4.68 0.55 -16.60
C ARG A 50 -4.62 1.43 -15.35
N VAL A 51 -3.69 1.12 -14.45
CA VAL A 51 -3.44 1.92 -13.25
C VAL A 51 -2.49 3.06 -13.60
N LYS A 52 -2.93 4.32 -13.43
CA LYS A 52 -2.09 5.51 -13.70
C LYS A 52 -0.98 5.68 -12.64
N TRP A 53 -1.29 5.42 -11.38
CA TRP A 53 -0.36 5.41 -10.25
C TRP A 53 -1.00 4.66 -9.06
N LEU A 54 -0.17 4.11 -8.17
CA LEU A 54 -0.58 3.48 -6.91
C LEU A 54 0.40 3.92 -5.82
N THR A 55 -0.13 4.33 -4.68
CA THR A 55 0.67 4.62 -3.48
C THR A 55 0.15 3.75 -2.34
N ALA A 56 1.05 3.01 -1.70
CA ALA A 56 0.76 2.27 -0.48
C ALA A 56 1.40 2.99 0.70
N TYR A 57 0.57 3.49 1.62
CA TYR A 57 1.05 4.05 2.88
C TYR A 57 1.10 2.94 3.92
N LEU A 58 2.29 2.65 4.43
CA LEU A 58 2.51 1.70 5.50
C LEU A 58 2.77 2.47 6.79
N VAL A 59 1.97 2.17 7.82
CA VAL A 59 2.23 2.59 9.20
C VAL A 59 2.65 1.34 9.94
N ALA A 60 3.88 1.30 10.40
CA ALA A 60 4.45 0.18 11.14
C ALA A 60 4.60 0.58 12.60
N ILE A 61 4.45 -0.39 13.49
CA ILE A 61 4.71 -0.24 14.93
C ILE A 61 5.81 -1.22 15.35
N ASP A 62 6.55 -0.86 16.39
CA ASP A 62 7.46 -1.78 17.08
C ASP A 62 6.72 -2.69 18.09
N GLU A 63 7.49 -3.48 18.84
CA GLU A 63 6.97 -4.41 19.86
C GLU A 63 6.23 -3.69 21.00
N ASP A 64 6.59 -2.43 21.27
CA ASP A 64 5.98 -1.58 22.29
C ASP A 64 4.76 -0.80 21.76
N GLY A 65 4.47 -0.92 20.46
CA GLY A 65 3.35 -0.25 19.79
C GLY A 65 3.65 1.17 19.31
N ASN A 66 4.91 1.62 19.33
CA ASN A 66 5.30 2.94 18.84
C ASN A 66 5.41 2.92 17.31
N GLU A 67 4.94 3.98 16.65
CA GLU A 67 5.10 4.10 15.20
C GLU A 67 6.58 4.23 14.81
N VAL A 68 7.01 3.40 13.87
CA VAL A 68 8.38 3.38 13.36
C VAL A 68 8.44 3.71 11.87
N ARG A 69 9.58 4.26 11.46
CA ARG A 69 9.93 4.47 10.05
C ARG A 69 11.04 3.51 9.65
N PHE A 70 10.89 2.91 8.48
CA PHE A 70 11.91 2.00 7.93
C PHE A 70 13.17 2.72 7.43
N ASN A 71 13.06 3.99 7.06
CA ASN A 71 14.20 4.80 6.63
C ASN A 71 13.97 6.28 6.97
N ALA A 72 15.01 7.10 6.87
CA ALA A 72 14.95 8.53 7.21
C ALA A 72 13.97 9.33 6.34
N LYS A 73 13.82 8.96 5.06
CA LYS A 73 12.91 9.62 4.11
C LYS A 73 11.45 9.23 4.32
N GLY A 74 11.18 8.09 4.96
CA GLY A 74 9.83 7.57 5.18
C GLY A 74 9.16 7.00 3.93
N GLU A 75 9.90 6.81 2.83
CA GLU A 75 9.35 6.34 1.57
C GLU A 75 10.33 5.46 0.78
N TRP A 76 9.77 4.59 -0.06
CA TRP A 76 10.47 3.88 -1.12
C TRP A 76 9.78 4.17 -2.44
N THR A 77 10.56 4.40 -3.50
CA THR A 77 10.04 4.46 -4.87
C THR A 77 10.46 3.19 -5.59
N ILE A 78 9.47 2.34 -5.89
CA ILE A 78 9.68 1.11 -6.64
C ILE A 78 9.26 1.35 -8.08
N TYR A 79 10.15 1.04 -9.02
CA TYR A 79 9.88 1.10 -10.46
C TYR A 79 9.78 -0.34 -11.00
N PRO A 80 8.57 -0.90 -11.19
CA PRO A 80 8.40 -2.32 -11.52
C PRO A 80 9.16 -2.76 -12.78
N TYR A 81 9.28 -1.88 -13.77
CA TYR A 81 10.02 -2.16 -15.01
C TYR A 81 11.54 -2.32 -14.81
N LYS A 82 12.10 -1.79 -13.71
CA LYS A 82 13.51 -2.01 -13.34
C LYS A 82 13.69 -3.36 -12.64
N CYS A 83 12.74 -3.75 -11.80
CA CYS A 83 12.79 -5.04 -11.09
C CYS A 83 12.79 -6.25 -12.03
N ALA A 84 12.19 -6.14 -13.23
CA ALA A 84 12.21 -7.21 -14.23
C ALA A 84 13.46 -7.19 -15.15
N ALA A 85 14.27 -6.13 -15.09
CA ALA A 85 15.45 -5.95 -15.95
C ALA A 85 16.76 -6.36 -15.27
N ASP A 86 16.80 -6.46 -13.93
CA ASP A 86 18.00 -6.80 -13.15
C ASP A 86 18.28 -8.33 -13.04
N GLU A 87 17.61 -9.20 -13.82
CA GLU A 87 17.82 -10.67 -13.81
C GLU A 87 18.62 -11.24 -15.01
N PHE A 88 19.16 -10.42 -15.92
CA PHE A 88 19.88 -10.91 -17.11
C PHE A 88 21.27 -10.30 -17.35
N ASP A 89 21.95 -9.82 -16.31
CA ASP A 89 23.39 -9.50 -16.40
C ASP A 89 24.11 -10.01 -15.15
N SER A 90 24.57 -11.26 -15.20
CA SER A 90 25.59 -11.84 -14.31
C SER A 90 26.30 -12.99 -15.03
#